data_AF-Q0SQM0-F1
#
_entry.id   AF-Q0SQM0-F1
#
_cell.length_a   1.000
_cell.length_b   1.000
_cell.length_c   1.000
_cell.angle_alpha   90.00
_cell.angle_beta   90.00
_cell.angle_gamma   90.00
#
_symmetry.space_group_name_H-M   'P 1'
#
loop_
_entity.id
_entity.type
_entity.pdbx_description
1 polymer ?
#
loop_
_entity_poly.entity_id
_entity_poly.type
_entity_poly.pdbx_seq_one_letter_code
_entity_poly.pdbx_strand_id
1 'polypeptide(L)' 'MNNESLLKLLAEYKETKKCLETGLNWLEEKDYAKGKLDIVNVIIRDLEAAIGAERI' A
#
# COMPACT_ATOMS: atom_id res chain seq x y z
N MET A 1 9.83 12.32 16.83
CA MET A 1 8.97 11.13 17.07
C MET A 1 9.57 9.98 16.27
N ASN A 2 9.66 8.76 16.81
CA ASN A 2 10.31 7.67 16.08
C ASN A 2 9.33 7.05 15.07
N ASN A 3 9.60 7.20 13.77
CA ASN A 3 8.71 6.75 12.69
C ASN A 3 8.77 5.25 12.39
N GLU A 4 9.45 4.46 13.24
CA GLU A 4 9.56 3.00 13.09
C GLU A 4 8.22 2.29 12.88
N SER A 5 7.17 2.72 13.59
CA SER A 5 5.84 2.11 13.43
C SER A 5 5.21 2.42 12.07
N LEU A 6 5.32 3.66 11.58
CA LEU A 6 4.83 4.03 10.25
C LEU A 6 5.66 3.38 9.13
N LEU A 7 6.98 3.29 9.31
CA LEU A 7 7.88 2.62 8.36
C LEU A 7 7.58 1.13 8.25
N LYS A 8 7.30 0.47 9.39
CA LYS A 8 6.87 -0.93 9.42
C LYS A 8 5.53 -1.11 8.71
N LEU A 9 4.55 -0.26 9.01
CA LEU A 9 3.24 -0.30 8.38
C LEU A 9 3.33 -0.07 6.85
N LEU A 10 4.18 0.87 6.41
CA LEU A 10 4.44 1.10 5.00
C LEU A 10 5.04 -0.14 4.32
N ALA A 11 5.95 -0.84 4.99
CA ALA A 11 6.52 -2.09 4.46
C ALA A 11 5.44 -3.17 4.30
N GLU A 12 4.59 -3.36 5.31
CA GLU A 12 3.48 -4.32 5.29
C GLU A 12 2.48 -4.04 4.15
N TYR A 13 2.11 -2.78 3.91
CA TYR A 13 1.25 -2.41 2.79
C TYR A 13 1.92 -2.59 1.43
N LYS A 14 3.23 -2.31 1.32
CA LYS A 14 4.00 -2.57 0.09
C LYS A 14 4.08 -4.07 -0.23
N GLU A 15 4.17 -4.92 0.78
CA GLU A 15 4.11 -6.37 0.60
C GLU A 15 2.70 -6.84 0.21
N THR A 16 1.68 -6.33 0.90
CA THR A 16 0.26 -6.60 0.56
C THR A 16 -0.05 -6.24 -0.89
N LYS A 17 0.44 -5.09 -1.36
CA LYS A 17 0.33 -4.66 -2.76
C LYS A 17 0.89 -5.71 -3.72
N LYS A 18 2.12 -6.19 -3.49
CA LYS A 18 2.77 -7.21 -4.34
C LYS A 18 1.96 -8.51 -4.39
N CYS A 19 1.42 -8.94 -3.25
CA CYS A 19 0.57 -10.13 -3.19
C CYS A 19 -0.71 -9.96 -4.02
N LEU A 20 -1.38 -8.80 -3.92
CA LEU A 20 -2.59 -8.51 -4.70
C LEU A 20 -2.30 -8.41 -6.21
N GLU A 21 -1.20 -7.75 -6.60
CA GLU A 21 -0.74 -7.68 -8.00
C GLU A 21 -0.46 -9.08 -8.57
N THR A 22 0.10 -9.97 -7.75
CA THR A 22 0.35 -11.36 -8.16
C THR A 22 -0.97 -12.11 -8.38
N GLY A 23 -1.90 -12.02 -7.43
CA GLY A 23 -3.20 -12.69 -7.51
C GLY A 23 -4.10 -12.16 -8.63
N LEU A 24 -3.99 -10.87 -8.99
CA LEU A 24 -4.74 -10.24 -10.08
C LEU A 24 -4.53 -10.93 -11.44
N ASN A 25 -3.39 -11.56 -11.66
CA ASN A 25 -3.11 -12.28 -12.91
C ASN A 25 -3.92 -13.57 -13.06
N TRP A 26 -4.49 -14.08 -11.95
CA TRP A 26 -5.24 -15.33 -11.94
C TRP A 26 -6.76 -15.12 -12.08
N LEU A 27 -7.21 -13.86 -12.11
CA LEU A 27 -8.62 -13.51 -12.20
C LEU A 27 -9.03 -13.23 -13.64
N GLU A 28 -10.16 -13.81 -14.07
CA GLU A 28 -10.80 -13.50 -15.36
C GLU A 28 -11.42 -12.10 -15.33
N GLU A 29 -12.11 -11.74 -14.23
CA GLU A 29 -12.66 -10.41 -13.99
C GLU A 29 -11.83 -9.65 -12.94
N LYS A 30 -11.31 -8.49 -13.30
CA LYS A 30 -10.31 -7.77 -12.51
C LYS A 30 -10.80 -6.47 -11.89
N ASP A 31 -11.97 -5.97 -12.27
CA ASP A 31 -12.36 -4.59 -11.92
C ASP A 31 -12.57 -4.41 -10.42
N TYR A 32 -13.25 -5.36 -9.76
CA TYR A 32 -13.39 -5.33 -8.30
C TYR A 32 -12.04 -5.44 -7.58
N ALA A 33 -11.17 -6.35 -8.03
CA ALA A 33 -9.86 -6.56 -7.43
C ALA A 33 -8.90 -5.37 -7.66
N LYS A 34 -8.96 -4.71 -8.82
CA LYS A 34 -8.26 -3.45 -9.09
C LYS A 34 -8.72 -2.35 -8.14
N GLY A 35 -10.02 -2.23 -7.89
CA GLY A 35 -10.54 -1.29 -6.90
C GLY A 35 -9.97 -1.50 -5.50
N LYS A 36 -9.73 -2.75 -5.08
CA LYS A 36 -9.04 -3.05 -3.81
C LYS A 36 -7.56 -2.68 -3.84
N LEU A 37 -6.88 -2.94 -4.95
CA LEU A 37 -5.49 -2.54 -5.15
C LEU A 37 -5.33 -1.01 -5.12
N ASP A 38 -6.28 -0.27 -5.66
CA ASP A 38 -6.27 1.20 -5.65
C ASP A 38 -6.34 1.77 -4.23
N ILE A 39 -7.15 1.17 -3.36
CA ILE A 39 -7.22 1.54 -1.94
C ILE A 39 -5.85 1.32 -1.27
N VAL A 40 -5.20 0.18 -1.51
CA VAL A 40 -3.86 -0.09 -0.98
C VAL A 40 -2.85 0.93 -1.49
N ASN A 41 -2.91 1.31 -2.77
CA ASN A 41 -2.07 2.35 -3.35
C ASN A 41 -2.31 3.74 -2.74
N VAL A 42 -3.53 4.06 -2.32
CA VAL A 42 -3.84 5.31 -1.61
C VAL A 42 -3.21 5.28 -0.21
N ILE A 43 -3.41 4.20 0.55
CA ILE A 43 -2.84 4.06 1.89
C ILE A 43 -1.31 4.19 1.87
N ILE A 44 -0.63 3.56 0.90
CA ILE A 44 0.82 3.68 0.75
C ILE A 44 1.24 5.15 0.55
N ARG A 45 0.54 5.88 -0.32
CA ARG A 45 0.83 7.31 -0.60
C ARG A 45 0.64 8.17 0.64
N ASP A 46 -0.44 7.94 1.39
CA ASP A 46 -0.72 8.70 2.62
C ASP A 46 0.34 8.42 3.70
N LEU A 47 0.80 7.17 3.83
CA LEU A 47 1.88 6.81 4.75
C LEU A 47 3.22 7.45 4.35
N GLU A 48 3.55 7.44 3.06
CA GLU A 48 4.76 8.11 2.55
C GLU A 48 4.71 9.63 2.78
N ALA A 49 3.55 10.25 2.58
CA ALA A 49 3.34 11.67 2.86
C ALA A 49 3.47 11.99 4.36
N ALA A 50 2.87 11.17 5.24
CA ALA A 50 2.96 11.35 6.69
C ALA A 50 4.42 11.24 7.18
N ILE A 51 5.15 10.22 6.73
CA ILE A 51 6.58 10.06 7.07
C ILE A 51 7.42 11.24 6.54
N GLY A 52 7.09 11.74 5.35
CA GLY A 52 7.77 12.90 4.74
C GLY A 52 7.49 14.21 5.48
N ALA A 53 6.25 14.45 5.89
CA ALA A 53 5.83 15.66 6.60
C ALA A 53 6.46 15.78 8.00
N GLU A 54 6.72 14.66 8.67
CA GLU A 54 7.41 14.64 9.97
C GLU A 54 8.93 14.84 9.90
N ARG A 55 9.51 14.87 8.70
CA ARG A 55 10.95 15.13 8.49
C ARG A 55 11.28 16.61 8.25
N ILE A 56 10.25 17.46 8.08
CA ILE A 56 10.34 18.91 7.84
C ILE A 56 10.15 19.64 9.17
#